data_AF-A0A1V6U4M9-F1
#
_entry.id   AF-A0A1V6U4M9-F1
#
_cell.length_a   1.000
_cell.length_b   1.000
_cell.length_c   1.000
_cell.angle_alpha   90.00
_cell.angle_beta   90.00
_cell.angle_gamma   90.00
#
_symmetry.space_group_name_H-M   'P 1'
#
loop_
_entity.id
_entity.type
_entity.pdbx_description
1 polymer ?
#
loop_
_entity_poly.entity_id
_entity_poly.type
_entity_poly.pdbx_seq_one_letter_code
_entity_poly.pdbx_strand_id
1 'polypeptide(L)'
;MAEKEVVVLNVQTSENGWGGWTPDIVVGVDFGMTYTGVAFSCAPEWLPPKTIQRWPGKLPGELSNKVPTCIEYDIQSGSVKNWGFKCDQEDGNVDIKEFFKLHLAPQYYDDFPGSPSRQDAQRWFQDYIQCIYRHVISHFSATIPQFSSRKVEFLFSVPTTWKDVRMVEETRRLLERAINANTPNHRVSVGLTEAEAAAVYAGNEHYQLDDTILVCDAGGGTTDVNVLKLISSRGEPTRLEQLGHVEGQPVGSVFIDRKMHGLICRRLEKIREHLSIPPSEAAWKMTSGRFQRLKCTFGTETTLTPWLKLDVPFLESDSEFPEAGIQEGQLLIAWGDLKMCFDTKIDEMSALLDGHLSNMLAKYPDDHIKYIILSGGFGSSPYVRQRLVEKYSSASSVNHPNAVGVQVLVADEPQLVVVHGLVLERIQQIKRGVVTFGSRCSPMSYGIICDKIYNPEKHIGERVRLDPRDKQTYVINQIDWLVVQGAPIPYTGITKPFQLKTNMGRENEPWKVSIVMSPLPLDDLPHNIGQDGVQRVCDLDISTDNVDRILKNHRWYNFGPTFWRTTFDVKVVVGPADLSFQLWSKDKRIRSNTHEPIAVKWMPAEGI
;
A
#
# COMPACT_ATOMS: atom_id res chain seq x y z
N MET A 1 -23.95 15.73 -23.23
CA MET A 1 -23.90 16.49 -21.97
C MET A 1 -24.86 15.83 -21.00
N ALA A 2 -24.35 14.94 -20.16
CA ALA A 2 -25.07 14.47 -18.98
C ALA A 2 -24.41 15.18 -17.79
N GLU A 3 -25.19 15.93 -17.02
CA GLU A 3 -24.73 16.61 -15.81
C GLU A 3 -24.20 15.53 -14.83
N LYS A 4 -22.87 15.47 -14.66
CA LYS A 4 -22.25 14.66 -13.60
C LYS A 4 -22.58 15.34 -12.27
N GLU A 5 -23.40 14.69 -11.45
CA GLU A 5 -23.78 15.14 -10.11
C GLU A 5 -22.55 15.56 -9.29
N VAL A 6 -22.58 16.80 -8.80
CA VAL A 6 -21.61 17.31 -7.83
C VAL A 6 -21.89 16.64 -6.49
N VAL A 7 -21.12 15.61 -6.14
CA VAL A 7 -21.20 15.00 -4.81
C VAL A 7 -20.51 15.93 -3.80
N VAL A 8 -21.28 16.88 -3.27
CA VAL A 8 -20.92 17.66 -2.08
C VAL A 8 -21.26 16.81 -0.87
N LEU A 9 -20.29 16.51 0.01
CA LEU A 9 -20.64 16.00 1.32
C LEU A 9 -21.45 17.09 2.04
N ASN A 10 -22.75 16.84 2.25
CA ASN A 10 -23.49 17.59 3.26
C ASN A 10 -22.77 17.32 4.58
N VAL A 11 -21.98 18.30 5.03
CA VAL A 11 -21.39 18.31 6.36
C VAL A 11 -22.51 18.63 7.35
N GLN A 12 -23.46 17.69 7.50
CA GLN A 12 -24.01 17.42 8.81
C GLN A 12 -22.96 16.58 9.51
N THR A 13 -22.27 17.20 10.45
CA THR A 13 -21.40 16.56 11.43
C THR A 13 -22.14 15.39 12.11
N SER A 14 -22.04 14.16 11.58
CA SER A 14 -22.23 12.86 12.29
C SER A 14 -22.31 11.59 11.42
N GLU A 15 -22.14 11.62 10.09
CA GLU A 15 -22.46 10.43 9.27
C GLU A 15 -21.32 9.42 9.00
N ASN A 16 -20.04 9.79 9.19
CA ASN A 16 -18.93 8.84 9.09
C ASN A 16 -18.44 8.40 10.46
N GLY A 17 -18.95 7.28 11.00
CA GLY A 17 -18.28 6.28 11.87
C GLY A 17 -17.44 6.69 13.10
N TRP A 18 -17.20 7.97 13.33
CA TRP A 18 -16.31 8.50 14.36
C TRP A 18 -17.15 9.46 15.19
N GLY A 19 -17.64 8.99 16.34
CA GLY A 19 -18.31 9.87 17.29
C GLY A 19 -17.41 11.05 17.64
N GLY A 20 -17.86 12.29 17.36
CA GLY A 20 -17.34 13.57 17.89
C GLY A 20 -15.84 13.85 17.83
N TRP A 21 -15.02 13.03 17.19
CA TRP A 21 -13.57 13.12 17.23
C TRP A 21 -13.07 13.65 15.89
N THR A 22 -12.50 14.83 15.93
CA THR A 22 -11.83 15.50 14.82
C THR A 22 -10.39 15.76 15.24
N PRO A 23 -9.39 15.44 14.42
CA PRO A 23 -8.00 15.68 14.79
C PRO A 23 -7.70 17.19 14.83
N ASP A 24 -6.79 17.58 15.72
CA ASP A 24 -6.12 18.87 15.68
C ASP A 24 -4.88 18.81 14.77
N ILE A 25 -4.29 17.62 14.61
CA ILE A 25 -3.06 17.38 13.85
C ILE A 25 -3.25 16.10 13.04
N VAL A 26 -2.98 16.17 11.74
CA VAL A 26 -2.88 15.02 10.86
C VAL A 26 -1.41 14.78 10.55
N VAL A 27 -0.94 13.55 10.75
CA VAL A 27 0.43 13.11 10.50
C VAL A 27 0.40 12.00 9.46
N GLY A 28 1.02 12.22 8.31
CA GLY A 28 1.34 11.16 7.36
C GLY A 28 2.67 10.49 7.73
N VAL A 29 2.72 9.17 7.66
CA VAL A 29 3.94 8.38 7.81
C VAL A 29 4.07 7.45 6.59
N ASP A 30 5.12 7.67 5.81
CA ASP A 30 5.52 6.80 4.72
C ASP A 30 6.64 5.87 5.21
N PHE A 31 6.26 4.65 5.59
CA PHE A 31 7.22 3.60 5.97
C PHE A 31 7.83 2.99 4.70
N GLY A 32 8.90 3.60 4.20
CA GLY A 32 9.60 3.12 3.01
C GLY A 32 10.60 2.00 3.29
N MET A 33 10.99 1.26 2.24
CA MET A 33 11.95 0.16 2.32
C MET A 33 13.30 0.60 2.89
N THR A 34 13.81 1.74 2.42
CA THR A 34 15.14 2.28 2.75
C THR A 34 15.06 3.47 3.69
N TYR A 35 14.02 4.28 3.55
CA TYR A 35 13.85 5.54 4.27
C TYR A 35 12.39 5.77 4.61
N THR A 36 12.13 6.26 5.81
CA THR A 36 10.80 6.65 6.30
C THR A 36 10.65 8.16 6.29
N GLY A 37 9.51 8.64 5.77
CA GLY A 37 9.15 10.06 5.77
C GLY A 37 8.01 10.35 6.74
N VAL A 38 8.03 11.53 7.37
CA VAL A 38 6.93 12.01 8.21
C VAL A 38 6.59 13.45 7.83
N ALA A 39 5.31 13.70 7.54
CA ALA A 39 4.79 15.03 7.28
C ALA A 39 3.51 15.26 8.08
N PHE A 40 3.18 16.51 8.35
CA PHE A 40 2.00 16.85 9.14
C PHE A 40 1.37 18.17 8.73
N SER A 41 0.10 18.34 9.09
CA SER A 41 -0.61 19.61 9.03
C SER A 41 -1.49 19.76 10.27
N CYS A 42 -1.69 21.01 10.71
CA CYS A 42 -2.41 21.34 11.94
C CYS A 42 -3.66 22.18 11.65
N ALA A 43 -4.67 22.00 12.50
CA ALA A 43 -5.82 22.88 12.64
C ALA A 43 -5.42 24.25 13.23
N PRO A 44 -6.25 25.30 13.02
CA PRO A 44 -7.43 25.33 12.16
C PRO A 44 -7.12 25.62 10.69
N GLU A 45 -5.90 26.06 10.35
CA GLU A 45 -5.57 26.54 9.01
C GLU A 45 -5.46 25.42 7.97
N TRP A 46 -4.97 24.25 8.41
CA TRP A 46 -4.73 23.08 7.56
C TRP A 46 -3.94 23.47 6.30
N LEU A 47 -2.75 24.05 6.51
CA LEU A 47 -1.83 24.46 5.45
C LEU A 47 -1.27 23.24 4.70
N PRO A 48 -0.62 23.44 3.53
CA PRO A 48 0.11 22.36 2.88
C PRO A 48 1.07 21.64 3.85
N PRO A 49 1.29 20.32 3.67
CA PRO A 49 2.01 19.51 4.63
C PRO A 49 3.42 20.03 4.91
N LYS A 50 3.85 19.97 6.18
CA LYS A 50 5.22 20.24 6.59
C LYS A 50 5.93 18.94 6.90
N THR A 51 7.13 18.76 6.36
CA THR A 51 7.98 17.58 6.59
C THR A 51 8.79 17.72 7.87
N ILE A 52 8.87 16.66 8.68
CA ILE A 52 9.83 16.57 9.78
C ILE A 52 11.21 16.29 9.18
N GLN A 53 12.12 17.25 9.30
CA GLN A 53 13.46 17.16 8.72
C GLN A 53 14.58 16.99 9.76
N ARG A 54 14.28 17.22 11.04
CA ARG A 54 15.25 17.12 12.13
C ARG A 54 15.11 15.74 12.77
N TRP A 55 16.15 14.92 12.61
CA TRP A 55 16.18 13.54 13.06
C TRP A 55 17.31 13.32 14.09
N PRO A 56 17.11 12.42 15.06
CA PRO A 56 18.16 12.07 16.00
C PRO A 56 19.35 11.41 15.27
N GLY A 57 20.57 11.63 15.75
CA GLY A 57 21.80 11.11 15.14
C GLY A 57 22.43 12.04 14.09
N LYS A 58 21.74 13.12 13.72
CA LYS A 58 22.26 14.18 12.85
C LYS A 58 22.86 15.34 13.66
N LEU A 59 23.85 16.01 13.09
CA LEU A 59 24.45 17.20 13.69
C LEU A 59 23.43 18.35 13.77
N PRO A 60 23.53 19.25 14.77
CA PRO A 60 22.67 20.43 14.85
C PRO A 60 22.74 21.27 13.56
N GLY A 61 21.63 21.36 12.83
CA GLY A 61 21.53 22.11 11.57
C GLY A 61 21.48 21.25 10.32
N GLU A 62 21.86 19.98 10.38
CA GLU A 62 21.61 19.05 9.27
C GLU A 62 20.12 18.69 9.19
N LEU A 63 19.56 18.86 7.99
CA LEU A 63 18.18 18.53 7.66
C LEU A 63 18.15 17.34 6.71
N SER A 64 17.20 16.43 6.91
CA SER A 64 16.94 15.32 5.99
C SER A 64 15.45 15.10 5.85
N ASN A 65 14.95 15.09 4.62
CA ASN A 65 13.52 14.88 4.32
C ASN A 65 12.99 13.53 4.81
N LYS A 66 13.89 12.54 4.97
CA LYS A 66 13.58 11.20 5.47
C LYS A 66 14.67 10.68 6.41
N VAL A 67 14.33 9.68 7.20
CA VAL A 67 15.25 8.95 8.11
C VAL A 67 15.42 7.51 7.62
N PRO A 68 16.62 6.90 7.72
CA PRO A 68 16.82 5.51 7.33
C PRO A 68 15.84 4.56 8.03
N THR A 69 15.32 3.59 7.29
CA THR A 69 14.50 2.51 7.81
C THR A 69 15.40 1.39 8.35
N CYS A 70 16.05 1.68 9.48
CA CYS A 70 16.91 0.74 10.17
C CYS A 70 16.71 0.83 11.69
N ILE A 71 16.89 -0.30 12.36
CA ILE A 71 16.79 -0.42 13.81
C ILE A 71 17.95 -1.25 14.34
N GLU A 72 18.53 -0.82 15.45
CA GLU A 72 19.71 -1.43 16.05
C GLU A 72 19.33 -2.06 17.40
N TYR A 73 19.67 -3.33 17.56
CA TYR A 73 19.50 -4.06 18.81
C TYR A 73 20.84 -4.30 19.48
N ASP A 74 20.87 -4.17 20.81
CA ASP A 74 21.98 -4.65 21.61
C ASP A 74 21.96 -6.19 21.66
N ILE A 75 23.06 -6.84 21.27
CA ILE A 75 23.11 -8.31 21.13
C ILE A 75 22.88 -9.01 22.48
N GLN A 76 23.33 -8.43 23.59
CA GLN A 76 23.25 -9.05 24.92
C GLN A 76 21.84 -9.02 25.49
N SER A 77 21.17 -7.87 25.40
CA SER A 77 19.84 -7.65 25.96
C SER A 77 18.70 -7.95 24.98
N GLY A 78 18.99 -7.98 23.68
CA GLY A 78 17.98 -8.08 22.62
C GLY A 78 17.03 -6.88 22.56
N SER A 79 17.40 -5.76 23.20
CA SER A 79 16.60 -4.55 23.30
C SER A 79 17.00 -3.50 22.26
N VAL A 80 16.07 -2.64 21.88
CA VAL A 80 16.32 -1.57 20.91
C VAL A 80 17.29 -0.55 21.52
N LYS A 81 18.45 -0.39 20.89
CA LYS A 81 19.52 0.53 21.30
C LYS A 81 19.45 1.83 20.52
N ASN A 82 19.41 1.76 19.19
CA ASN A 82 19.33 2.90 18.28
C ASN A 82 18.40 2.65 17.08
N TRP A 83 18.16 3.69 16.28
CA TRP A 83 17.38 3.60 15.05
C TRP A 83 17.75 4.75 14.10
N GLY A 84 17.47 4.58 12.80
CA GLY A 84 17.71 5.60 11.80
C GLY A 84 19.18 6.05 11.75
N PHE A 85 19.43 7.36 11.71
CA PHE A 85 20.80 7.91 11.65
C PHE A 85 21.66 7.63 12.89
N LYS A 86 21.09 7.08 13.97
CA LYS A 86 21.84 6.69 15.18
C LYS A 86 22.42 5.28 15.12
N CYS A 87 22.03 4.45 14.16
CA CYS A 87 22.59 3.11 14.04
C CYS A 87 24.09 3.22 13.71
N ASP A 88 24.90 2.50 14.46
CA ASP A 88 26.36 2.52 14.38
C ASP A 88 26.87 1.22 13.73
N GLN A 89 27.26 1.32 12.45
CA GLN A 89 27.78 0.19 11.70
C GLN A 89 29.19 -0.24 12.14
N GLU A 90 29.87 0.52 13.01
CA GLU A 90 31.21 0.21 13.53
C GLU A 90 31.16 -0.55 14.87
N ASP A 91 30.03 -0.55 15.57
CA ASP A 91 29.87 -1.27 16.84
C ASP A 91 29.66 -2.77 16.60
N GLY A 92 30.67 -3.58 16.94
CA GLY A 92 30.62 -5.04 16.79
C GLY A 92 29.68 -5.75 17.76
N ASN A 93 29.09 -5.05 18.74
CA ASN A 93 28.17 -5.62 19.75
C ASN A 93 26.69 -5.34 19.45
N VAL A 94 26.37 -4.84 18.26
CA VAL A 94 24.99 -4.55 17.86
C VAL A 94 24.56 -5.36 16.64
N ASP A 95 23.25 -5.49 16.52
CA ASP A 95 22.60 -6.16 15.41
C ASP A 95 21.64 -5.17 14.72
N ILE A 96 22.05 -4.70 13.54
CA ILE A 96 21.30 -3.72 12.74
C ILE A 96 20.39 -4.44 11.75
N LYS A 97 19.10 -4.13 11.80
CA LYS A 97 18.07 -4.67 10.91
C LYS A 97 17.65 -3.62 9.90
N GLU A 98 17.78 -3.97 8.63
CA GLU A 98 17.43 -3.14 7.47
C GLU A 98 16.63 -3.97 6.47
N PHE A 99 16.00 -3.32 5.48
CA PHE A 99 15.36 -4.00 4.34
C PHE A 99 14.25 -5.01 4.72
N PHE A 100 13.65 -4.86 5.89
CA PHE A 100 12.65 -5.81 6.41
C PHE A 100 11.21 -5.55 5.96
N LYS A 101 10.95 -4.46 5.22
CA LYS A 101 9.60 -4.12 4.74
C LYS A 101 9.00 -5.19 3.82
N LEU A 102 9.79 -5.73 2.89
CA LEU A 102 9.31 -6.77 1.95
C LEU A 102 8.93 -8.07 2.67
N HIS A 103 9.65 -8.41 3.75
CA HIS A 103 9.41 -9.60 4.58
C HIS A 103 8.11 -9.52 5.41
N LEU A 104 7.40 -8.38 5.43
CA LEU A 104 6.06 -8.30 5.99
C LEU A 104 5.06 -9.13 5.16
N ALA A 105 5.29 -9.22 3.84
CA ALA A 105 4.44 -9.93 2.89
C ALA A 105 4.64 -11.45 2.96
N PRO A 106 3.58 -12.25 3.20
CA PRO A 106 3.70 -13.70 3.31
C PRO A 106 4.18 -14.36 2.01
N GLN A 107 3.91 -13.75 0.86
CA GLN A 107 4.32 -14.23 -0.46
C GLN A 107 5.76 -13.83 -0.84
N TYR A 108 6.40 -12.93 -0.08
CA TYR A 108 7.77 -12.54 -0.38
C TYR A 108 8.74 -13.61 0.13
N TYR A 109 9.47 -14.22 -0.80
CA TYR A 109 10.54 -15.16 -0.51
C TYR A 109 11.88 -14.53 -0.89
N ASP A 110 12.86 -14.65 -0.01
CA ASP A 110 14.23 -14.20 -0.24
C ASP A 110 15.14 -15.42 -0.16
N ASP A 111 15.76 -15.76 -1.30
CA ASP A 111 16.64 -16.93 -1.43
C ASP A 111 17.92 -16.81 -0.60
N PHE A 112 18.19 -15.64 -0.02
CA PHE A 112 19.42 -15.39 0.73
C PHE A 112 19.43 -16.15 2.07
N PRO A 113 20.47 -16.95 2.37
CA PRO A 113 20.60 -17.64 3.65
C PRO A 113 20.56 -16.67 4.84
N GLY A 114 19.75 -16.96 5.85
CA GLY A 114 19.59 -16.09 7.03
C GLY A 114 18.62 -14.93 6.84
N SER A 115 17.82 -14.95 5.76
CA SER A 115 16.76 -13.97 5.55
C SER A 115 15.76 -13.91 6.71
N PRO A 116 15.28 -12.70 7.08
CA PRO A 116 14.31 -12.52 8.15
C PRO A 116 13.05 -13.36 7.97
N SER A 117 12.56 -13.96 9.05
CA SER A 117 11.20 -14.49 9.06
C SER A 117 10.18 -13.35 9.05
N ARG A 118 8.94 -13.64 8.62
CA ARG A 118 7.83 -12.68 8.67
C ARG A 118 7.58 -12.17 10.10
N GLN A 119 7.72 -13.04 11.09
CA GLN A 119 7.53 -12.69 12.51
C GLN A 119 8.61 -11.72 12.98
N ASP A 120 9.87 -11.94 12.57
CA ASP A 120 10.96 -11.02 12.86
C ASP A 120 10.71 -9.65 12.22
N ALA A 121 10.32 -9.63 10.95
CA ALA A 121 9.99 -8.40 10.24
C ALA A 121 8.84 -7.62 10.89
N GLN A 122 7.79 -8.31 11.34
CA GLN A 122 6.68 -7.69 12.08
C GLN A 122 7.13 -7.10 13.42
N ARG A 123 8.02 -7.79 14.15
CA ARG A 123 8.61 -7.29 15.39
C ARG A 123 9.45 -6.03 15.14
N TRP A 124 10.37 -6.08 14.18
CA TRP A 124 11.23 -4.94 13.85
C TRP A 124 10.42 -3.74 13.35
N PHE A 125 9.37 -3.99 12.56
CA PHE A 125 8.41 -2.97 12.17
C PHE A 125 7.74 -2.32 13.38
N GLN A 126 7.18 -3.10 14.29
CA GLN A 126 6.51 -2.57 15.48
C GLN A 126 7.47 -1.71 16.35
N ASP A 127 8.68 -2.21 16.61
CA ASP A 127 9.70 -1.51 17.39
C ASP A 127 10.14 -0.21 16.70
N TYR A 128 10.36 -0.24 15.38
CA TYR A 128 10.75 0.92 14.59
C TYR A 128 9.65 2.00 14.56
N ILE A 129 8.39 1.61 14.34
CA ILE A 129 7.26 2.54 14.39
C ILE A 129 7.11 3.16 15.78
N GLN A 130 7.39 2.41 16.85
CA GLN A 130 7.38 2.96 18.19
C GLN A 130 8.45 4.04 18.37
N CYS A 131 9.64 3.87 17.80
CA CYS A 131 10.68 4.91 17.78
C CYS A 131 10.25 6.15 16.97
N ILE A 132 9.67 5.97 15.78
CA ILE A 132 9.13 7.07 14.97
C ILE A 132 8.06 7.83 15.76
N TYR A 133 7.09 7.13 16.33
CA TYR A 133 6.03 7.72 17.13
C TYR A 133 6.58 8.56 18.28
N ARG A 134 7.50 8.00 19.09
CA ARG A 134 8.14 8.74 20.20
C ARG A 134 8.83 10.02 19.73
N HIS A 135 9.52 9.97 18.59
CA HIS A 135 10.18 11.13 18.00
C HIS A 135 9.18 12.21 17.56
N VAL A 136 8.11 11.82 16.86
CA VAL A 136 7.06 12.75 16.42
C VAL A 136 6.39 13.43 17.61
N ILE A 137 6.06 12.67 18.66
CA ILE A 137 5.49 13.20 19.90
C ILE A 137 6.44 14.16 20.60
N SER A 138 7.72 13.82 20.68
CA SER A 138 8.76 14.71 21.24
C SER A 138 8.87 16.01 20.43
N HIS A 139 8.88 15.91 19.09
CA HIS A 139 8.91 17.06 18.20
C HIS A 139 7.71 17.99 18.44
N PHE A 140 6.49 17.46 18.50
CA PHE A 140 5.31 18.29 18.74
C PHE A 140 5.24 18.86 20.15
N SER A 141 5.69 18.10 21.16
CA SER A 141 5.75 18.60 22.54
C SER A 141 6.69 19.81 22.67
N ALA A 142 7.73 19.88 21.84
CA ALA A 142 8.68 20.99 21.80
C ALA A 142 8.24 22.16 20.90
N THR A 143 7.35 21.94 19.94
CA THR A 143 7.05 22.92 18.87
C THR A 143 5.60 23.41 18.84
N ILE A 144 4.66 22.69 19.48
CA ILE A 144 3.24 23.00 19.48
C ILE A 144 2.78 23.35 20.91
N PRO A 145 2.25 24.56 21.14
CA PRO A 145 1.71 24.94 22.45
C PRO A 145 0.59 24.00 22.91
N GLN A 146 0.65 23.58 24.17
CA GLN A 146 -0.36 22.73 24.81
C GLN A 146 -0.60 21.41 24.05
N PHE A 147 0.46 20.82 23.46
CA PHE A 147 0.35 19.61 22.65
C PHE A 147 -0.35 18.43 23.37
N SER A 148 -0.19 18.29 24.70
CA SER A 148 -0.76 17.18 25.47
C SER A 148 -2.28 17.03 25.36
N SER A 149 -3.02 18.12 25.08
CA SER A 149 -4.48 18.10 24.89
C SER A 149 -4.91 17.93 23.43
N ARG A 150 -3.97 17.91 22.48
CA ARG A 150 -4.25 17.85 21.04
C ARG A 150 -4.60 16.43 20.60
N LYS A 151 -5.57 16.33 19.70
CA LYS A 151 -5.94 15.09 19.02
C LYS A 151 -5.05 14.89 17.80
N VAL A 152 -4.40 13.74 17.70
CA VAL A 152 -3.47 13.44 16.60
C VAL A 152 -3.94 12.21 15.83
N GLU A 153 -4.07 12.34 14.52
CA GLU A 153 -4.37 11.24 13.60
C GLU A 153 -3.11 10.88 12.83
N PHE A 154 -2.62 9.66 13.01
CA PHE A 154 -1.51 9.08 12.26
C PHE A 154 -2.06 8.27 11.09
N LEU A 155 -1.67 8.65 9.88
CA LEU A 155 -2.03 8.00 8.62
C LEU A 155 -0.81 7.29 8.06
N PHE A 156 -0.93 5.98 7.86
CA PHE A 156 0.10 5.17 7.21
C PHE A 156 -0.32 4.83 5.79
N SER A 157 0.61 4.92 4.84
CA SER A 157 0.43 4.28 3.55
C SER A 157 0.59 2.77 3.67
N VAL A 158 0.09 2.04 2.68
CA VAL A 158 0.40 0.62 2.48
C VAL A 158 1.03 0.39 1.11
N PRO A 159 1.94 -0.59 0.98
CA PRO A 159 2.50 -0.95 -0.32
C PRO A 159 1.42 -1.39 -1.29
N THR A 160 1.50 -0.95 -2.54
CA THR A 160 0.51 -1.34 -3.59
C THR A 160 0.61 -2.82 -3.96
N THR A 161 1.76 -3.44 -3.66
CA THR A 161 1.98 -4.89 -3.79
C THR A 161 1.07 -5.72 -2.87
N TRP A 162 0.47 -5.14 -1.83
CA TRP A 162 -0.34 -5.85 -0.85
C TRP A 162 -1.79 -5.99 -1.36
N LYS A 163 -2.03 -7.05 -2.15
CA LYS A 163 -3.36 -7.37 -2.69
C LYS A 163 -4.27 -8.09 -1.69
N ASP A 164 -3.70 -8.67 -0.63
CA ASP A 164 -4.45 -9.36 0.41
C ASP A 164 -4.85 -8.40 1.54
N VAL A 165 -6.15 -8.11 1.66
CA VAL A 165 -6.70 -7.25 2.70
C VAL A 165 -6.39 -7.76 4.12
N ARG A 166 -6.24 -9.08 4.33
CA ARG A 166 -5.89 -9.66 5.65
C ARG A 166 -4.54 -9.15 6.14
N MET A 167 -3.62 -8.91 5.21
CA MET A 167 -2.30 -8.36 5.50
C MET A 167 -2.38 -6.93 6.06
N VAL A 168 -3.25 -6.12 5.49
CA VAL A 168 -3.50 -4.74 5.94
C VAL A 168 -4.11 -4.73 7.33
N GLU A 169 -5.03 -5.66 7.61
CA GLU A 169 -5.63 -5.86 8.93
C GLU A 169 -4.59 -6.23 9.99
N GLU A 170 -3.68 -7.15 9.68
CA GLU A 170 -2.59 -7.52 10.56
C GLU A 170 -1.67 -6.32 10.85
N THR A 171 -1.29 -5.55 9.82
CA THR A 171 -0.46 -4.35 9.98
C THR A 171 -1.18 -3.25 10.78
N ARG A 172 -2.49 -3.03 10.57
CA ARG A 172 -3.27 -2.09 11.36
C ARG A 172 -3.21 -2.45 12.84
N ARG A 173 -3.36 -3.73 13.20
CA ARG A 173 -3.23 -4.20 14.59
C ARG A 173 -1.83 -3.95 15.16
N LEU A 174 -0.78 -4.13 14.37
CA LEU A 174 0.60 -3.83 14.80
C LEU A 174 0.79 -2.33 15.06
N LEU A 175 0.28 -1.48 14.17
CA LEU A 175 0.31 -0.02 14.31
C LEU A 175 -0.48 0.44 15.54
N GLU A 176 -1.68 -0.10 15.77
CA GLU A 176 -2.49 0.20 16.95
C GLU A 176 -1.75 -0.16 18.24
N ARG A 177 -1.07 -1.32 18.29
CA ARG A 177 -0.23 -1.70 19.44
C ARG A 177 0.95 -0.75 19.64
N ALA A 178 1.57 -0.29 18.56
CA ALA A 178 2.71 0.63 18.63
C ALA A 178 2.32 2.06 19.07
N ILE A 179 1.13 2.54 18.67
CA ILE A 179 0.72 3.94 18.80
C ILE A 179 -0.36 4.16 19.86
N ASN A 180 -1.43 3.35 19.87
CA ASN A 180 -2.62 3.60 20.69
C ASN A 180 -2.43 3.24 22.18
N ALA A 181 -1.30 2.64 22.55
CA ALA A 181 -1.09 2.10 23.90
C ALA A 181 -1.05 3.17 25.02
N ASN A 182 -0.93 4.46 24.70
CA ASN A 182 -0.56 5.48 25.68
C ASN A 182 -1.58 6.60 25.91
N THR A 183 -2.53 6.85 24.99
CA THR A 183 -3.45 8.00 25.13
C THR A 183 -4.70 7.88 24.27
N PRO A 184 -5.88 8.34 24.76
CA PRO A 184 -7.11 8.39 23.96
C PRO A 184 -7.11 9.50 22.89
N ASN A 185 -6.14 10.42 22.94
CA ASN A 185 -6.06 11.55 22.01
C ASN A 185 -5.42 11.17 20.67
N HIS A 186 -4.70 10.06 20.59
CA HIS A 186 -4.04 9.64 19.36
C HIS A 186 -4.80 8.49 18.73
N ARG A 187 -4.87 8.52 17.40
CA ARG A 187 -5.46 7.46 16.60
C ARG A 187 -4.54 7.14 15.45
N VAL A 188 -4.51 5.88 15.07
CA VAL A 188 -3.85 5.43 13.85
C VAL A 188 -4.89 4.94 12.85
N SER A 189 -4.63 5.16 11.57
CA SER A 189 -5.42 4.62 10.48
C SER A 189 -4.50 4.28 9.31
N VAL A 190 -4.85 3.20 8.61
CA VAL A 190 -4.25 2.91 7.31
C VAL A 190 -5.00 3.73 6.28
N GLY A 191 -4.28 4.58 5.56
CA GLY A 191 -4.81 5.51 4.57
C GLY A 191 -4.74 4.93 3.16
N LEU A 192 -4.19 5.71 2.25
CA LEU A 192 -4.04 5.38 0.83
C LEU A 192 -2.96 4.31 0.61
N THR A 193 -3.00 3.64 -0.54
CA THR A 193 -1.80 2.92 -1.03
C THR A 193 -0.71 3.92 -1.41
N GLU A 194 0.54 3.46 -1.52
CA GLU A 194 1.66 4.31 -1.99
C GLU A 194 1.36 4.93 -3.36
N ALA A 195 0.86 4.14 -4.32
CA ALA A 195 0.46 4.63 -5.64
C ALA A 195 -0.66 5.68 -5.59
N GLU A 196 -1.65 5.52 -4.71
CA GLU A 196 -2.74 6.47 -4.55
C GLU A 196 -2.30 7.75 -3.85
N ALA A 197 -1.43 7.65 -2.84
CA ALA A 197 -0.88 8.82 -2.18
C ALA A 197 -0.01 9.65 -3.14
N ALA A 198 0.87 9.00 -3.91
CA ALA A 198 1.64 9.64 -4.96
C ALA A 198 0.73 10.33 -6.00
N ALA A 199 -0.39 9.69 -6.35
CA ALA A 199 -1.39 10.26 -7.24
C ALA A 199 -2.10 11.50 -6.68
N VAL A 200 -2.44 11.52 -5.39
CA VAL A 200 -3.01 12.70 -4.74
C VAL A 200 -2.05 13.88 -4.80
N TYR A 201 -0.76 13.64 -4.53
CA TYR A 201 0.26 14.68 -4.64
C TYR A 201 0.36 15.21 -6.07
N ALA A 202 0.56 14.31 -7.05
CA ALA A 202 0.68 14.68 -8.46
C ALA A 202 -0.56 15.41 -8.97
N GLY A 203 -1.76 14.92 -8.67
CA GLY A 203 -3.03 15.55 -9.08
C GLY A 203 -3.22 16.97 -8.56
N ASN A 204 -2.51 17.36 -7.50
CA ASN A 204 -2.56 18.69 -6.90
C ASN A 204 -1.50 19.66 -7.48
N GLU A 205 -0.72 19.23 -8.48
CA GLU A 205 0.28 20.06 -9.15
C GLU A 205 -0.35 20.94 -10.27
N HIS A 206 0.25 20.99 -11.46
CA HIS A 206 -0.06 21.99 -12.49
C HIS A 206 -0.82 21.43 -13.71
N TYR A 207 -1.38 20.23 -13.56
CA TYR A 207 -2.13 19.52 -14.62
C TYR A 207 -3.53 20.12 -14.83
N GLN A 208 -4.08 19.90 -16.01
CA GLN A 208 -5.36 20.47 -16.45
C GLN A 208 -6.49 19.44 -16.36
N LEU A 209 -7.72 19.94 -16.30
CA LEU A 209 -8.92 19.12 -16.42
C LEU A 209 -8.83 18.22 -17.67
N ASP A 210 -9.26 16.97 -17.53
CA ASP A 210 -9.21 15.91 -18.56
C ASP A 210 -7.81 15.44 -18.97
N ASP A 211 -6.74 15.90 -18.30
CA ASP A 211 -5.43 15.27 -18.45
C ASP A 211 -5.46 13.83 -17.92
N THR A 212 -5.00 12.89 -18.73
CA THR A 212 -4.71 11.52 -18.27
C THR A 212 -3.24 11.42 -17.92
N ILE A 213 -2.98 11.04 -16.68
CA ILE A 213 -1.65 10.92 -16.10
C ILE A 213 -1.39 9.48 -15.68
N LEU A 214 -0.16 9.02 -15.88
CA LEU A 214 0.38 7.81 -15.30
C LEU A 214 1.38 8.22 -14.22
N VAL A 215 1.09 7.90 -12.96
CA VAL A 215 2.01 8.13 -11.85
C VAL A 215 2.80 6.85 -11.60
N CYS A 216 4.13 6.97 -11.61
CA CYS A 216 5.07 5.87 -11.41
C CYS A 216 5.97 6.19 -10.22
N ASP A 217 5.58 5.70 -9.04
CA ASP A 217 6.34 5.84 -7.82
C ASP A 217 7.37 4.72 -7.70
N ALA A 218 8.61 5.01 -8.07
CA ALA A 218 9.71 4.05 -8.04
C ALA A 218 10.58 4.31 -6.81
N GLY A 219 10.42 3.46 -5.80
CA GLY A 219 11.07 3.56 -4.50
C GLY A 219 12.30 2.65 -4.34
N GLY A 220 12.66 2.42 -3.07
CA GLY A 220 13.79 1.54 -2.73
C GLY A 220 13.50 0.06 -3.00
N GLY A 221 12.30 -0.42 -2.68
CA GLY A 221 11.92 -1.83 -2.79
C GLY A 221 10.86 -2.15 -3.84
N THR A 222 10.05 -1.17 -4.23
CA THR A 222 8.90 -1.38 -5.14
C THR A 222 8.80 -0.24 -6.14
N THR A 223 8.15 -0.54 -7.26
CA THR A 223 7.64 0.45 -8.21
C THR A 223 6.14 0.30 -8.27
N ASP A 224 5.44 1.38 -7.99
CA ASP A 224 4.00 1.44 -7.78
C ASP A 224 3.39 2.37 -8.85
N VAL A 225 2.40 1.88 -9.60
CA VAL A 225 1.84 2.56 -10.79
C VAL A 225 0.34 2.76 -10.66
N ASN A 226 -0.12 3.92 -11.12
CA ASN A 226 -1.53 4.30 -11.18
C ASN A 226 -1.82 5.12 -12.44
N VAL A 227 -2.91 4.81 -13.15
CA VAL A 227 -3.37 5.55 -14.34
C VAL A 227 -4.68 6.25 -14.03
N LEU A 228 -4.69 7.57 -14.17
CA LEU A 228 -5.75 8.43 -13.65
C LEU A 228 -6.12 9.52 -14.64
N LYS A 229 -7.38 9.95 -14.60
CA LYS A 229 -7.85 11.18 -15.25
C LYS A 229 -8.14 12.26 -14.23
N LEU A 230 -7.68 13.48 -14.48
CA LEU A 230 -7.97 14.64 -13.63
C LEU A 230 -9.38 15.16 -13.90
N ILE A 231 -10.22 15.20 -12.87
CA ILE A 231 -11.64 15.57 -12.97
C ILE A 231 -11.92 16.96 -12.39
N SER A 232 -10.96 17.54 -11.67
CA SER A 232 -11.03 18.88 -11.10
C SER A 232 -10.22 19.88 -11.91
N SER A 233 -10.70 21.13 -12.00
CA SER A 233 -9.92 22.22 -12.55
C SER A 233 -8.89 22.74 -11.54
N ARG A 234 -7.86 23.44 -12.01
CA ARG A 234 -6.86 24.06 -11.14
C ARG A 234 -7.51 25.02 -10.14
N GLY A 235 -7.21 24.84 -8.85
CA GLY A 235 -7.76 25.64 -7.76
C GLY A 235 -9.04 25.08 -7.14
N GLU A 236 -9.66 24.08 -7.76
CA GLU A 236 -10.71 23.27 -7.14
C GLU A 236 -10.09 22.16 -6.27
N PRO A 237 -10.87 21.57 -5.33
CA PRO A 237 -10.44 20.36 -4.64
C PRO A 237 -10.06 19.27 -5.64
N THR A 238 -8.88 18.66 -5.46
CA THR A 238 -8.35 17.64 -6.35
C THR A 238 -9.29 16.45 -6.41
N ARG A 239 -9.68 16.07 -7.63
CA ARG A 239 -10.50 14.90 -7.92
C ARG A 239 -9.89 14.09 -9.05
N LEU A 240 -9.77 12.79 -8.82
CA LEU A 240 -9.15 11.84 -9.72
C LEU A 240 -10.11 10.69 -10.01
N GLU A 241 -10.15 10.28 -11.27
CA GLU A 241 -10.83 9.06 -11.73
C GLU A 241 -9.77 8.00 -12.05
N GLN A 242 -9.80 6.86 -11.34
CA GLN A 242 -8.93 5.73 -11.63
C GLN A 242 -9.39 5.02 -12.91
N LEU A 243 -8.51 4.95 -13.90
CA LEU A 243 -8.75 4.22 -15.16
C LEU A 243 -8.33 2.76 -15.07
N GLY A 244 -7.71 2.34 -13.97
CA GLY A 244 -7.34 0.96 -13.71
C GLY A 244 -7.13 0.72 -12.22
N HIS A 245 -6.95 -0.54 -11.84
CA HIS A 245 -6.50 -0.84 -10.49
C HIS A 245 -5.02 -0.44 -10.35
N VAL A 246 -4.64 -0.09 -9.13
CA VAL A 246 -3.24 0.21 -8.80
C VAL A 246 -2.41 -1.08 -8.78
N GLU A 247 -1.18 -1.01 -9.26
CA GLU A 247 -0.28 -2.16 -9.28
C GLU A 247 1.09 -1.79 -8.71
N GLY A 248 1.64 -2.65 -7.86
CA GLY A 248 3.01 -2.54 -7.39
C GLY A 248 3.79 -3.80 -7.72
N GLN A 249 5.05 -3.64 -8.10
CA GLN A 249 5.99 -4.73 -8.38
C GLN A 249 7.29 -4.54 -7.56
N PRO A 250 8.01 -5.62 -7.20
CA PRO A 250 9.29 -5.56 -6.48
C PRO A 250 10.43 -5.09 -7.40
N VAL A 251 10.28 -3.90 -7.97
CA VAL A 251 11.25 -3.22 -8.83
C VAL A 251 11.72 -1.98 -8.09
N GLY A 252 12.94 -1.98 -7.57
CA GLY A 252 13.44 -0.88 -6.75
C GLY A 252 14.96 -0.79 -6.72
N SER A 253 15.48 0.34 -6.22
CA SER A 253 16.93 0.58 -6.22
C SER A 253 17.72 -0.38 -5.34
N VAL A 254 17.11 -0.99 -4.32
CA VAL A 254 17.77 -1.96 -3.42
C VAL A 254 18.26 -3.20 -4.16
N PHE A 255 17.59 -3.59 -5.24
CA PHE A 255 18.06 -4.73 -6.04
C PHE A 255 19.34 -4.41 -6.83
N ILE A 256 19.61 -3.13 -7.11
CA ILE A 256 20.91 -2.68 -7.64
C ILE A 256 21.97 -2.85 -6.56
N ASP A 257 21.67 -2.42 -5.32
CA ASP A 257 22.57 -2.58 -4.18
C ASP A 257 22.91 -4.06 -3.94
N ARG A 258 21.92 -4.94 -3.96
CA ARG A 258 22.09 -6.40 -3.80
C ARG A 258 22.93 -7.02 -4.92
N LYS A 259 22.70 -6.65 -6.19
CA LYS A 259 23.51 -7.13 -7.31
C LYS A 259 24.97 -6.69 -7.18
N MET A 260 25.19 -5.43 -6.79
CA MET A 260 26.54 -4.89 -6.58
C MET A 260 27.23 -5.54 -5.39
N HIS A 261 26.52 -5.76 -4.28
CA HIS A 261 27.00 -6.52 -3.13
C HIS A 261 27.48 -7.91 -3.54
N GLY A 262 26.66 -8.66 -4.30
CA GLY A 262 27.03 -9.99 -4.78
C GLY A 262 28.21 -9.99 -5.75
N LEU A 263 28.36 -8.96 -6.58
CA LEU A 263 29.55 -8.78 -7.44
C LEU A 263 30.81 -8.55 -6.59
N ILE A 264 30.74 -7.64 -5.62
CA ILE A 264 31.85 -7.29 -4.73
C ILE A 264 32.25 -8.52 -3.90
N CYS A 265 31.29 -9.18 -3.27
CA CYS A 265 31.51 -10.38 -2.47
C CYS A 265 32.25 -11.47 -3.26
N ARG A 266 31.79 -11.78 -4.49
CA ARG A 266 32.47 -12.76 -5.37
C ARG A 266 33.90 -12.38 -5.74
N ARG A 267 34.21 -11.08 -5.84
CA ARG A 267 35.58 -10.61 -6.13
C ARG A 267 36.46 -10.66 -4.89
N LEU A 268 35.91 -10.28 -3.73
CA LEU A 268 36.59 -10.34 -2.44
C LEU A 268 36.84 -11.78 -1.97
N GLU A 269 36.00 -12.75 -2.34
CA GLU A 269 36.23 -14.17 -2.01
C GLU A 269 37.55 -14.70 -2.57
N LYS A 270 38.01 -14.16 -3.71
CA LYS A 270 39.30 -14.54 -4.31
C LYS A 270 40.50 -14.16 -3.44
N ILE A 271 40.33 -13.20 -2.54
CA ILE A 271 41.35 -12.71 -1.62
C ILE A 271 40.93 -12.91 -0.16
N ARG A 272 40.08 -13.92 0.11
CA ARG A 272 39.50 -14.18 1.45
C ARG A 272 40.55 -14.21 2.56
N GLU A 273 41.71 -14.80 2.27
CA GLU A 273 42.83 -14.95 3.21
C GLU A 273 43.49 -13.62 3.59
N HIS A 274 43.30 -12.57 2.79
CA HIS A 274 43.83 -11.22 3.00
C HIS A 274 42.86 -10.29 3.72
N LEU A 275 41.63 -10.74 4.02
CA LEU A 275 40.59 -9.90 4.62
C LEU A 275 40.40 -10.21 6.11
N SER A 276 40.40 -9.18 6.94
CA SER A 276 40.16 -9.28 8.39
C SER A 276 38.70 -9.58 8.76
N ILE A 277 37.76 -9.39 7.82
CA ILE A 277 36.32 -9.62 8.00
C ILE A 277 35.76 -10.46 6.84
N PRO A 278 34.60 -11.12 7.00
CA PRO A 278 33.93 -11.84 5.91
C PRO A 278 33.74 -10.97 4.65
N PRO A 279 33.94 -11.52 3.43
CA PRO A 279 33.71 -10.80 2.18
C PRO A 279 32.31 -10.19 2.07
N SER A 280 31.30 -10.87 2.61
CA SER A 280 29.92 -10.38 2.67
C SER A 280 29.78 -9.11 3.53
N GLU A 281 30.47 -9.05 4.67
CA GLU A 281 30.48 -7.88 5.56
C GLU A 281 31.28 -6.72 4.93
N ALA A 282 32.44 -7.02 4.34
CA ALA A 282 33.24 -6.02 3.62
C ALA A 282 32.45 -5.43 2.44
N ALA A 283 31.80 -6.28 1.65
CA ALA A 283 30.94 -5.85 0.55
C ALA A 283 29.79 -4.96 1.04
N TRP A 284 29.19 -5.27 2.20
CA TRP A 284 28.13 -4.45 2.79
C TRP A 284 28.60 -3.03 3.11
N LYS A 285 29.77 -2.93 3.77
CA LYS A 285 30.43 -1.65 4.06
C LYS A 285 30.75 -0.88 2.77
N MET A 286 31.21 -1.57 1.73
CA MET A 286 31.52 -0.97 0.42
C MET A 286 30.28 -0.48 -0.34
N THR A 287 29.13 -1.15 -0.19
CA THR A 287 27.85 -0.71 -0.78
C THR A 287 27.16 0.42 -0.01
N SER A 288 27.77 0.89 1.08
CA SER A 288 27.31 2.05 1.84
C SER A 288 28.10 3.31 1.48
N GLY A 289 27.68 4.47 1.99
CA GLY A 289 28.43 5.73 1.86
C GLY A 289 28.73 6.16 0.42
N ARG A 290 29.98 5.99 -0.03
CA ARG A 290 30.47 6.45 -1.34
C ARG A 290 29.70 5.80 -2.50
N PHE A 291 29.44 4.50 -2.42
CA PHE A 291 28.68 3.79 -3.45
C PHE A 291 27.27 4.37 -3.59
N GLN A 292 26.56 4.58 -2.48
CA GLN A 292 25.20 5.15 -2.49
C GLN A 292 25.17 6.53 -3.16
N ARG A 293 26.14 7.40 -2.87
CA ARG A 293 26.23 8.72 -3.53
C ARG A 293 26.39 8.58 -5.05
N LEU A 294 27.31 7.72 -5.48
CA LEU A 294 27.61 7.51 -6.91
C LEU A 294 26.46 6.82 -7.66
N LYS A 295 25.78 5.86 -7.03
CA LYS A 295 24.55 5.26 -7.57
C LYS A 295 23.47 6.31 -7.79
N CYS A 296 23.24 7.19 -6.80
CA CYS A 296 22.21 8.22 -6.89
C CYS A 296 22.51 9.28 -7.96
N THR A 297 23.79 9.58 -8.24
CA THR A 297 24.19 10.53 -9.30
C THR A 297 24.47 9.87 -10.65
N PHE A 298 24.25 8.56 -10.78
CA PHE A 298 24.47 7.83 -12.03
C PHE A 298 23.58 8.38 -13.15
N GLY A 299 24.13 8.51 -14.36
CA GLY A 299 23.49 9.16 -15.50
C GLY A 299 23.72 10.68 -15.59
N THR A 300 24.53 11.26 -14.69
CA THR A 300 25.02 12.65 -14.82
C THR A 300 26.45 12.70 -15.36
N GLU A 301 26.93 13.90 -15.70
CA GLU A 301 28.30 14.16 -16.18
C GLU A 301 29.41 13.80 -15.18
N THR A 302 29.09 13.28 -13.98
CA THR A 302 30.07 12.84 -12.97
C THR A 302 30.76 11.50 -13.28
N THR A 303 30.41 10.84 -14.40
CA THR A 303 30.96 9.54 -14.83
C THR A 303 32.12 9.67 -15.83
N LEU A 304 33.02 10.64 -15.63
CA LEU A 304 34.15 10.92 -16.53
C LEU A 304 35.29 9.88 -16.48
N THR A 305 35.26 8.97 -15.51
CA THR A 305 36.24 7.88 -15.39
C THR A 305 35.66 6.58 -15.95
N PRO A 306 36.49 5.65 -16.46
CA PRO A 306 36.00 4.34 -16.87
C PRO A 306 35.58 3.44 -15.68
N TRP A 307 36.02 3.77 -14.47
CA TRP A 307 35.86 2.94 -13.28
C TRP A 307 35.21 3.70 -12.12
N LEU A 308 34.31 3.00 -11.44
CA LEU A 308 33.87 3.25 -10.08
C LEU A 308 34.91 2.63 -9.13
N LYS A 309 35.58 3.45 -8.33
CA LYS A 309 36.56 3.01 -7.33
C LYS A 309 35.93 2.97 -5.93
N LEU A 310 36.01 1.83 -5.25
CA LEU A 310 35.54 1.66 -3.88
C LEU A 310 36.68 1.13 -3.01
N ASP A 311 36.94 1.80 -1.88
CA ASP A 311 37.95 1.38 -0.92
C ASP A 311 37.55 0.02 -0.31
N VAL A 312 38.48 -0.94 -0.28
CA VAL A 312 38.24 -2.23 0.36
C VAL A 312 38.59 -2.08 1.85
N PRO A 313 37.65 -2.35 2.78
CA PRO A 313 37.90 -2.21 4.20
C PRO A 313 39.13 -3.01 4.65
N PHE A 314 39.98 -2.37 5.45
CA PHE A 314 41.16 -2.97 6.08
C PHE A 314 42.30 -3.42 5.14
N LEU A 315 42.26 -3.06 3.85
CA LEU A 315 43.42 -3.21 2.97
C LEU A 315 44.31 -1.95 3.01
N GLU A 316 45.61 -2.15 2.83
CA GLU A 316 46.59 -1.07 2.72
C GLU A 316 46.48 -0.39 1.35
N SER A 317 46.82 0.90 1.28
CA SER A 317 46.65 1.71 0.06
C SER A 317 47.59 1.35 -1.10
N ASP A 318 48.57 0.48 -0.86
CA ASP A 318 49.49 -0.08 -1.86
C ASP A 318 49.17 -1.55 -2.21
N SER A 319 48.06 -2.09 -1.70
CA SER A 319 47.62 -3.46 -1.98
C SER A 319 47.14 -3.62 -3.44
N GLU A 320 47.69 -4.62 -4.12
CA GLU A 320 47.38 -4.96 -5.52
C GLU A 320 46.89 -6.41 -5.61
N PHE A 321 45.66 -6.62 -6.09
CA PHE A 321 45.11 -7.96 -6.32
C PHE A 321 44.39 -8.01 -7.68
N PRO A 322 45.14 -8.20 -8.79
CA PRO A 322 44.57 -8.21 -10.15
C PRO A 322 43.46 -9.24 -10.37
N GLU A 323 43.52 -10.39 -9.71
CA GLU A 323 42.51 -11.47 -9.78
C GLU A 323 41.16 -11.03 -9.21
N ALA A 324 41.17 -10.15 -8.22
CA ALA A 324 40.00 -9.47 -7.67
C ALA A 324 39.78 -8.10 -8.32
N GLY A 325 40.66 -7.65 -9.22
CA GLY A 325 40.75 -6.33 -9.83
C GLY A 325 40.74 -5.18 -8.81
N ILE A 326 41.59 -5.32 -7.80
CA ILE A 326 41.90 -4.31 -6.79
C ILE A 326 43.24 -3.67 -7.17
N GLN A 327 43.26 -2.34 -7.18
CA GLN A 327 44.46 -1.51 -7.38
C GLN A 327 44.50 -0.45 -6.28
N GLU A 328 45.66 -0.21 -5.68
CA GLU A 328 45.83 0.76 -4.59
C GLU A 328 44.83 0.57 -3.43
N GLY A 329 44.55 -0.69 -3.06
CA GLY A 329 43.56 -1.04 -2.04
C GLY A 329 42.10 -0.75 -2.42
N GLN A 330 41.83 -0.35 -3.67
CA GLN A 330 40.50 -0.02 -4.18
C GLN A 330 40.01 -1.06 -5.20
N LEU A 331 38.78 -1.53 -5.01
CA LEU A 331 38.10 -2.35 -6.00
C LEU A 331 37.65 -1.48 -7.19
N LEU A 332 38.13 -1.83 -8.39
CA LEU A 332 37.74 -1.18 -9.63
C LEU A 332 36.53 -1.88 -10.24
N ILE A 333 35.39 -1.18 -10.32
CA ILE A 333 34.14 -1.66 -10.90
C ILE A 333 33.88 -0.89 -12.20
N ALA A 334 33.60 -1.58 -13.29
CA ALA A 334 33.28 -0.89 -14.54
C ALA A 334 31.91 -0.19 -14.40
N TRP A 335 31.78 1.03 -14.92
CA TRP A 335 30.45 1.66 -14.99
C TRP A 335 29.45 0.84 -15.80
N GLY A 336 29.93 0.02 -16.74
CA GLY A 336 29.11 -0.96 -17.46
C GLY A 336 28.42 -1.97 -16.54
N ASP A 337 29.07 -2.41 -15.45
CA ASP A 337 28.48 -3.35 -14.49
C ASP A 337 27.31 -2.71 -13.74
N LEU A 338 27.51 -1.46 -13.28
CA LEU A 338 26.43 -0.69 -12.64
C LEU A 338 25.31 -0.41 -13.64
N LYS A 339 25.64 -0.03 -14.87
CA LYS A 339 24.68 0.21 -15.95
C LYS A 339 23.80 -1.00 -16.20
N MET A 340 24.36 -2.21 -16.31
CA MET A 340 23.59 -3.45 -16.48
C MET A 340 22.61 -3.69 -15.32
N CYS A 341 23.00 -3.36 -14.09
CA CYS A 341 22.12 -3.47 -12.93
C CYS A 341 20.92 -2.52 -13.03
N PHE A 342 21.15 -1.27 -13.44
CA PHE A 342 20.10 -0.31 -13.72
C PHE A 342 19.21 -0.76 -14.88
N ASP A 343 19.80 -1.14 -16.02
CA ASP A 343 19.08 -1.54 -17.23
C ASP A 343 18.11 -2.69 -16.93
N THR A 344 18.54 -3.72 -16.17
CA THR A 344 17.64 -4.80 -15.76
C THR A 344 16.38 -4.27 -15.07
N LYS A 345 16.54 -3.34 -14.11
CA LYS A 345 15.43 -2.81 -13.33
C LYS A 345 14.57 -1.84 -14.15
N ILE A 346 15.18 -1.09 -15.07
CA ILE A 346 14.47 -0.20 -15.99
C ILE A 346 13.63 -1.01 -16.98
N ASP A 347 14.12 -2.17 -17.44
CA ASP A 347 13.37 -3.05 -18.34
C ASP A 347 12.14 -3.64 -17.64
N GLU A 348 12.27 -4.07 -16.38
CA GLU A 348 11.14 -4.53 -15.56
C GLU A 348 10.13 -3.42 -15.29
N MET A 349 10.59 -2.22 -14.91
CA MET A 349 9.74 -1.03 -14.75
C MET A 349 9.01 -0.71 -16.07
N SER A 350 9.73 -0.78 -17.18
CA SER A 350 9.19 -0.51 -18.49
C SER A 350 8.12 -1.52 -18.90
N ALA A 351 8.29 -2.80 -18.58
CA ALA A 351 7.28 -3.82 -18.80
C ALA A 351 6.00 -3.56 -17.99
N LEU A 352 6.13 -3.12 -16.73
CA LEU A 352 4.99 -2.72 -15.90
C LEU A 352 4.23 -1.53 -16.53
N LEU A 353 4.95 -0.49 -16.96
CA LEU A 353 4.36 0.67 -17.63
C LEU A 353 3.66 0.27 -18.95
N ASP A 354 4.29 -0.56 -19.78
CA ASP A 354 3.72 -1.06 -21.03
C ASP A 354 2.42 -1.85 -20.80
N GLY A 355 2.35 -2.62 -19.72
CA GLY A 355 1.14 -3.34 -19.31
C GLY A 355 -0.02 -2.40 -19.00
N HIS A 356 0.23 -1.33 -18.24
CA HIS A 356 -0.78 -0.31 -17.95
C HIS A 356 -1.21 0.46 -19.20
N LEU A 357 -0.28 0.81 -20.09
CA LEU A 357 -0.58 1.45 -21.37
C LEU A 357 -1.50 0.58 -22.24
N SER A 358 -1.19 -0.72 -22.34
CA SER A 358 -1.98 -1.69 -23.10
C SER A 358 -3.37 -1.90 -22.50
N ASN A 359 -3.46 -2.05 -21.17
CA ASN A 359 -4.72 -2.23 -20.46
C ASN A 359 -5.62 -0.99 -20.60
N MET A 360 -5.04 0.21 -20.52
CA MET A 360 -5.77 1.45 -20.73
C MET A 360 -6.30 1.53 -22.16
N LEU A 361 -5.47 1.26 -23.17
CA LEU A 361 -5.88 1.31 -24.58
C LEU A 361 -7.05 0.33 -24.86
N ALA A 362 -7.00 -0.86 -24.27
CA ALA A 362 -8.06 -1.86 -24.45
C ALA A 362 -9.39 -1.42 -23.83
N LYS A 363 -9.37 -0.71 -22.70
CA LYS A 363 -10.57 -0.31 -21.95
C LYS A 363 -11.09 1.08 -22.36
N TYR A 364 -10.20 1.97 -22.77
CA TYR A 364 -10.45 3.38 -23.11
C TYR A 364 -9.71 3.75 -24.41
N PRO A 365 -10.15 3.25 -25.58
CA PRO A 365 -9.42 3.41 -26.84
C PRO A 365 -9.28 4.86 -27.32
N ASP A 366 -10.15 5.76 -26.83
CA ASP A 366 -10.15 7.17 -27.21
C ASP A 366 -9.30 8.06 -26.27
N ASP A 367 -8.95 7.57 -25.07
CA ASP A 367 -8.16 8.33 -24.11
C ASP A 367 -6.65 8.15 -24.36
N HIS A 368 -5.88 9.23 -24.14
CA HIS A 368 -4.44 9.27 -24.35
C HIS A 368 -3.70 9.73 -23.10
N ILE A 369 -2.61 9.06 -22.75
CA ILE A 369 -1.73 9.45 -21.64
C ILE A 369 -0.89 10.65 -22.08
N LYS A 370 -1.07 11.77 -21.38
CA LYS A 370 -0.31 13.00 -21.65
C LYS A 370 1.01 13.04 -20.88
N TYR A 371 1.00 12.53 -19.65
CA TYR A 371 2.15 12.61 -18.75
C TYR A 371 2.43 11.28 -18.05
N ILE A 372 3.70 10.89 -18.01
CA ILE A 372 4.24 9.90 -17.07
C ILE A 372 4.98 10.69 -15.99
N ILE A 373 4.53 10.60 -14.74
CA ILE A 373 5.06 11.36 -13.62
C ILE A 373 5.87 10.40 -12.75
N LEU A 374 7.19 10.60 -12.71
CA LEU A 374 8.11 9.82 -11.90
C LEU A 374 8.19 10.39 -10.48
N SER A 375 8.15 9.49 -9.50
CA SER A 375 8.42 9.82 -8.10
C SER A 375 9.21 8.72 -7.41
N GLY A 376 9.50 8.91 -6.12
CA GLY A 376 10.27 7.98 -5.32
C GLY A 376 11.78 8.15 -5.52
N GLY A 377 12.56 7.52 -4.64
CA GLY A 377 14.03 7.64 -4.67
C GLY A 377 14.66 7.09 -5.95
N PHE A 378 14.10 6.01 -6.51
CA PHE A 378 14.58 5.42 -7.76
C PHE A 378 14.04 6.16 -8.99
N GLY A 379 12.80 6.63 -8.96
CA GLY A 379 12.23 7.46 -10.03
C GLY A 379 12.88 8.84 -10.15
N SER A 380 13.55 9.31 -9.08
CA SER A 380 14.39 10.50 -9.08
C SER A 380 15.76 10.30 -9.77
N SER A 381 16.10 9.07 -10.17
CA SER A 381 17.40 8.79 -10.78
C SER A 381 17.52 9.45 -12.17
N PRO A 382 18.59 10.23 -12.43
CA PRO A 382 18.83 10.83 -13.74
C PRO A 382 18.90 9.79 -14.85
N TYR A 383 19.57 8.67 -14.61
CA TYR A 383 19.67 7.57 -15.59
C TYR A 383 18.31 6.92 -15.88
N VAL A 384 17.50 6.62 -14.85
CA VAL A 384 16.15 6.05 -15.04
C VAL A 384 15.30 6.99 -15.89
N ARG A 385 15.25 8.27 -15.52
CA ARG A 385 14.49 9.28 -16.28
C ARG A 385 14.95 9.36 -17.73
N GLN A 386 16.26 9.42 -17.98
CA GLN A 386 16.81 9.48 -19.33
C GLN A 386 16.30 8.30 -20.18
N ARG A 387 16.41 7.07 -19.65
CA ARG A 387 16.02 5.85 -20.38
C ARG A 387 14.51 5.80 -20.64
N LEU A 388 13.68 6.25 -19.71
CA LEU A 388 12.24 6.32 -19.90
C LEU A 388 11.83 7.42 -20.90
N VAL A 389 12.49 8.58 -20.90
CA VAL A 389 12.30 9.62 -21.92
C VAL A 389 12.65 9.10 -23.30
N GLU A 390 13.80 8.43 -23.45
CA GLU A 390 14.23 7.82 -24.72
C GLU A 390 13.21 6.78 -25.24
N LYS A 391 12.59 6.02 -24.33
CA LYS A 391 11.60 5.00 -24.67
C LYS A 391 10.23 5.60 -25.02
N TYR A 392 9.70 6.51 -24.20
CA TYR A 392 8.30 6.94 -24.30
C TYR A 392 8.11 8.31 -24.97
N SER A 393 9.09 9.21 -24.95
CA SER A 393 8.94 10.55 -25.54
C SER A 393 9.49 10.66 -26.98
N SER A 394 10.22 9.65 -27.46
CA SER A 394 10.73 9.63 -28.85
C SER A 394 9.68 9.05 -29.81
N ALA A 395 9.24 9.85 -30.79
CA ALA A 395 8.24 9.44 -31.79
C ALA A 395 8.62 8.18 -32.60
N SER A 396 9.90 7.81 -32.63
CA SER A 396 10.40 6.60 -33.32
C SER A 396 10.38 5.35 -32.45
N SER A 397 10.13 5.49 -31.14
CA SER A 397 10.28 4.43 -30.13
C SER A 397 8.95 4.04 -29.46
N VAL A 398 7.88 4.82 -29.65
CA VAL A 398 6.59 4.59 -28.99
C VAL A 398 5.83 3.45 -29.67
N ASN A 399 5.74 2.31 -28.98
CA ASN A 399 4.94 1.16 -29.42
C ASN A 399 3.45 1.26 -29.04
N HIS A 400 3.03 2.33 -28.33
CA HIS A 400 1.68 2.47 -27.78
C HIS A 400 0.94 3.67 -28.39
N PRO A 401 -0.14 3.44 -29.18
CA PRO A 401 -0.91 4.51 -29.81
C PRO A 401 -1.46 5.56 -28.83
N ASN A 402 -1.86 5.14 -27.62
CA ASN A 402 -2.37 6.02 -26.57
C ASN A 402 -1.28 6.76 -25.77
N ALA A 403 0.01 6.62 -26.13
CA ALA A 403 1.12 7.31 -25.48
C ALA A 403 1.95 8.17 -26.46
N VAL A 404 1.44 8.43 -27.67
CA VAL A 404 2.13 9.27 -28.66
C VAL A 404 2.28 10.70 -28.12
N GLY A 405 3.53 11.17 -28.02
CA GLY A 405 3.83 12.51 -27.52
C GLY A 405 3.77 12.66 -26.00
N VAL A 406 3.75 11.53 -25.25
CA VAL A 406 3.77 11.55 -23.78
C VAL A 406 5.04 12.22 -23.26
N GLN A 407 4.87 13.06 -22.25
CA GLN A 407 5.99 13.70 -21.55
C GLN A 407 6.32 12.95 -20.26
N VAL A 408 7.60 12.63 -20.07
CA VAL A 408 8.10 12.04 -18.82
C VAL A 408 8.60 13.16 -17.90
N LEU A 409 7.86 13.37 -16.81
CA LEU A 409 8.09 14.39 -15.80
C LEU A 409 8.55 13.77 -14.49
N VAL A 410 9.05 14.60 -13.57
CA VAL A 410 9.36 14.21 -12.19
C VAL A 410 8.54 15.11 -11.30
N ALA A 411 7.91 14.55 -10.27
CA ALA A 411 7.21 15.33 -9.25
C ALA A 411 8.18 16.32 -8.56
N ASP A 412 7.66 17.44 -8.04
CA ASP A 412 8.50 18.50 -7.45
C ASP A 412 9.32 18.00 -6.24
N GLU A 413 8.66 17.30 -5.31
CA GLU A 413 9.32 16.63 -4.19
C GLU A 413 9.16 15.10 -4.31
N PRO A 414 9.90 14.43 -5.21
CA PRO A 414 9.62 13.05 -5.62
C PRO A 414 9.75 12.06 -4.46
N GLN A 415 10.63 12.32 -3.49
CA GLN A 415 10.78 11.47 -2.31
C GLN A 415 9.70 11.68 -1.25
N LEU A 416 8.88 12.73 -1.34
CA LEU A 416 7.87 13.10 -0.34
C LEU A 416 6.43 12.90 -0.83
N VAL A 417 6.21 12.53 -2.08
CA VAL A 417 4.87 12.43 -2.69
C VAL A 417 3.91 11.57 -1.89
N VAL A 418 4.37 10.42 -1.35
CA VAL A 418 3.52 9.51 -0.58
C VAL A 418 3.12 10.17 0.74
N VAL A 419 4.09 10.66 1.52
CA VAL A 419 3.81 11.21 2.84
C VAL A 419 3.02 12.51 2.77
N HIS A 420 3.27 13.35 1.76
CA HIS A 420 2.46 14.55 1.52
C HIS A 420 1.08 14.20 0.99
N GLY A 421 0.97 13.26 0.05
CA GLY A 421 -0.30 12.82 -0.52
C GLY A 421 -1.29 12.31 0.53
N LEU A 422 -0.80 11.54 1.52
CA LEU A 422 -1.60 11.11 2.68
C LEU A 422 -2.20 12.30 3.44
N VAL A 423 -1.38 13.31 3.75
CA VAL A 423 -1.82 14.49 4.49
C VAL A 423 -2.74 15.36 3.64
N LEU A 424 -2.42 15.56 2.35
CA LEU A 424 -3.20 16.35 1.39
C LEU A 424 -4.62 15.80 1.24
N GLU A 425 -4.79 14.49 1.08
CA GLU A 425 -6.11 13.87 1.01
C GLU A 425 -6.91 14.15 2.28
N ARG A 426 -6.28 13.95 3.45
CA ARG A 426 -7.00 14.09 4.71
C ARG A 426 -7.39 15.53 5.01
N ILE A 427 -6.51 16.50 4.77
CA ILE A 427 -6.86 17.91 4.98
C ILE A 427 -7.95 18.37 4.00
N GLN A 428 -7.97 17.85 2.76
CA GLN A 428 -9.04 18.13 1.81
C GLN A 428 -10.39 17.63 2.34
N GLN A 429 -10.44 16.39 2.84
CA GLN A 429 -11.65 15.84 3.45
C GLN A 429 -12.14 16.69 4.63
N ILE A 430 -11.24 17.12 5.51
CA ILE A 430 -11.59 17.93 6.69
C ILE A 430 -12.07 19.33 6.28
N LYS A 431 -11.36 20.02 5.38
CA LYS A 431 -11.65 21.41 5.00
C LYS A 431 -12.83 21.55 4.07
N ARG A 432 -13.01 20.60 3.14
CA ARG A 432 -13.91 20.75 1.99
C ARG A 432 -15.01 19.70 1.94
N GLY A 433 -14.90 18.61 2.70
CA GLY A 433 -15.82 17.49 2.55
C GLY A 433 -15.77 16.91 1.13
N VAL A 434 -14.57 16.82 0.55
CA VAL A 434 -14.36 16.21 -0.77
C VAL A 434 -13.36 15.08 -0.64
N VAL A 435 -13.68 13.93 -1.24
CA VAL A 435 -12.76 12.81 -1.41
C VAL A 435 -12.06 12.94 -2.76
N THR A 436 -10.76 12.62 -2.83
CA THR A 436 -10.04 12.71 -4.11
C THR A 436 -10.51 11.65 -5.10
N PHE A 437 -10.76 10.42 -4.64
CA PHE A 437 -11.19 9.30 -5.48
C PHE A 437 -12.70 9.08 -5.36
N GLY A 438 -13.45 9.46 -6.39
CA GLY A 438 -14.91 9.23 -6.44
C GLY A 438 -15.28 7.76 -6.66
N SER A 439 -14.42 7.02 -7.34
CA SER A 439 -14.49 5.57 -7.46
C SER A 439 -13.10 4.96 -7.44
N ARG A 440 -13.02 3.66 -7.14
CA ARG A 440 -11.78 2.89 -7.04
C ARG A 440 -11.86 1.61 -7.84
N CYS A 441 -10.75 1.17 -8.40
CA CYS A 441 -10.66 -0.14 -9.04
C CYS A 441 -9.90 -1.10 -8.13
N SER A 442 -10.58 -2.13 -7.60
CA SER A 442 -9.92 -3.10 -6.72
C SER A 442 -9.04 -4.06 -7.53
N PRO A 443 -7.85 -4.44 -7.02
CA PRO A 443 -7.01 -5.46 -7.65
C PRO A 443 -7.53 -6.89 -7.40
N MET A 444 -8.56 -7.08 -6.58
CA MET A 444 -9.12 -8.39 -6.25
C MET A 444 -10.65 -8.37 -6.38
N SER A 445 -11.22 -9.52 -6.74
CA SER A 445 -12.66 -9.73 -6.65
C SER A 445 -13.02 -10.16 -5.23
N TYR A 446 -14.13 -9.66 -4.69
CA TYR A 446 -14.65 -10.06 -3.37
C TYR A 446 -16.07 -10.57 -3.48
N GLY A 447 -16.32 -11.75 -2.92
CA GLY A 447 -17.59 -12.45 -2.99
C GLY A 447 -18.10 -12.85 -1.62
N ILE A 448 -19.40 -13.07 -1.53
CA ILE A 448 -20.05 -13.63 -0.34
C ILE A 448 -20.44 -15.08 -0.61
N ILE A 449 -20.19 -15.98 0.35
CA ILE A 449 -20.70 -17.34 0.28
C ILE A 449 -22.19 -17.33 0.64
N CYS A 450 -23.01 -17.86 -0.26
CA CYS A 450 -24.46 -17.93 -0.07
C CYS A 450 -25.10 -19.14 -0.75
N ASP A 451 -26.35 -19.40 -0.39
CA ASP A 451 -27.20 -20.37 -1.08
C ASP A 451 -28.01 -19.62 -2.15
N LYS A 452 -28.06 -20.14 -3.38
CA LYS A 452 -28.82 -19.55 -4.51
C LYS A 452 -30.00 -20.45 -4.87
N ILE A 453 -31.08 -19.88 -5.40
CA ILE A 453 -32.21 -20.69 -5.90
C ILE A 453 -31.70 -21.57 -7.05
N TYR A 454 -32.08 -22.85 -7.03
CA TYR A 454 -31.67 -23.80 -8.07
C TYR A 454 -32.19 -23.37 -9.44
N ASN A 455 -31.31 -23.33 -10.44
CA ASN A 455 -31.62 -23.07 -11.82
C ASN A 455 -31.09 -24.26 -12.64
N PRO A 456 -31.96 -25.01 -13.34
CA PRO A 456 -31.56 -26.21 -14.08
C PRO A 456 -30.62 -25.94 -15.26
N GLU A 457 -30.52 -24.71 -15.76
CA GLU A 457 -29.60 -24.37 -16.86
C GLU A 457 -28.17 -24.10 -16.35
N LYS A 458 -28.03 -23.70 -15.08
CA LYS A 458 -26.76 -23.23 -14.51
C LYS A 458 -26.15 -24.16 -13.48
N HIS A 459 -26.98 -24.92 -12.75
CA HIS A 459 -26.55 -25.64 -11.54
C HIS A 459 -26.63 -27.17 -11.72
N ILE A 460 -26.51 -27.67 -12.95
CA ILE A 460 -26.52 -29.12 -13.20
C ILE A 460 -25.32 -29.76 -12.51
N GLY A 461 -25.56 -30.80 -11.71
CA GLY A 461 -24.52 -31.53 -10.98
C GLY A 461 -24.07 -30.88 -9.67
N GLU A 462 -24.57 -29.68 -9.36
CA GLU A 462 -24.25 -28.98 -8.11
C GLU A 462 -25.00 -29.55 -6.90
N ARG A 463 -24.44 -29.35 -5.70
CA ARG A 463 -25.08 -29.81 -4.47
C ARG A 463 -26.27 -28.94 -4.10
N VAL A 464 -27.42 -29.57 -3.86
CA VAL A 464 -28.68 -28.88 -3.55
C VAL A 464 -29.25 -29.23 -2.18
N ARG A 465 -30.08 -28.33 -1.64
CA ARG A 465 -30.83 -28.46 -0.39
C ARG A 465 -32.25 -27.93 -0.58
N LEU A 466 -33.25 -28.76 -0.27
CA LEU A 466 -34.64 -28.32 -0.17
C LEU A 466 -34.85 -27.57 1.14
N ASP A 467 -35.41 -26.37 1.10
CA ASP A 467 -35.78 -25.62 2.29
C ASP A 467 -37.24 -25.93 2.68
N PRO A 468 -37.50 -26.54 3.85
CA PRO A 468 -38.86 -26.93 4.26
C PRO A 468 -39.77 -25.73 4.52
N ARG A 469 -39.23 -24.52 4.69
CA ARG A 469 -39.99 -23.30 5.04
C ARG A 469 -40.72 -22.71 3.84
N ASP A 470 -40.12 -22.74 2.67
CA ASP A 470 -40.70 -22.20 1.44
C ASP A 470 -40.79 -23.22 0.30
N LYS A 471 -40.37 -24.46 0.53
CA LYS A 471 -40.39 -25.58 -0.42
C LYS A 471 -39.56 -25.32 -1.69
N GLN A 472 -38.63 -24.36 -1.63
CA GLN A 472 -37.72 -24.06 -2.73
C GLN A 472 -36.44 -24.90 -2.61
N THR A 473 -35.89 -25.29 -3.75
CA THR A 473 -34.59 -25.97 -3.81
C THR A 473 -33.49 -24.93 -4.01
N TYR A 474 -32.48 -24.97 -3.14
CA TYR A 474 -31.33 -24.09 -3.19
C TYR A 474 -30.08 -24.87 -3.56
N VAL A 475 -29.26 -24.33 -4.44
CA VAL A 475 -27.87 -24.76 -4.60
C VAL A 475 -27.04 -24.13 -3.48
N ILE A 476 -26.24 -24.95 -2.80
CA ILE A 476 -25.50 -24.52 -1.61
C ILE A 476 -24.07 -24.13 -1.94
N ASN A 477 -23.41 -23.39 -1.04
CA ASN A 477 -21.99 -23.07 -1.14
C ASN A 477 -21.60 -22.34 -2.44
N GLN A 478 -22.50 -21.47 -2.92
CA GLN A 478 -22.24 -20.65 -4.09
C GLN A 478 -21.54 -19.37 -3.69
N ILE A 479 -20.83 -18.77 -4.63
CA ILE A 479 -20.19 -17.47 -4.48
C ILE A 479 -21.02 -16.45 -5.24
N ASP A 480 -21.26 -15.33 -4.57
CA ASP A 480 -21.90 -14.18 -5.19
C ASP A 480 -20.96 -12.99 -5.15
N TRP A 481 -20.31 -12.73 -6.29
CA TRP A 481 -19.32 -11.68 -6.44
C TRP A 481 -19.97 -10.30 -6.26
N LEU A 482 -19.45 -9.54 -5.31
CA LEU A 482 -19.91 -8.20 -4.94
C LEU A 482 -19.03 -7.14 -5.59
N VAL A 483 -17.74 -7.40 -5.56
CA VAL A 483 -16.69 -6.60 -6.16
C VAL A 483 -16.01 -7.46 -7.21
N VAL A 484 -15.85 -6.93 -8.41
CA VAL A 484 -15.10 -7.55 -9.49
C VAL A 484 -13.83 -6.75 -9.70
N GLN A 485 -12.70 -7.43 -9.78
CA GLN A 485 -11.40 -6.82 -10.03
C GLN A 485 -11.43 -5.88 -11.25
N GLY A 486 -10.83 -4.70 -11.11
CA GLY A 486 -10.71 -3.70 -12.18
C GLY A 486 -12.00 -2.96 -12.55
N ALA A 487 -13.14 -3.32 -11.97
CA ALA A 487 -14.39 -2.58 -12.11
C ALA A 487 -14.39 -1.35 -11.17
N PRO A 488 -14.91 -0.18 -11.61
CA PRO A 488 -15.05 0.98 -10.75
C PRO A 488 -16.04 0.73 -9.61
N ILE A 489 -15.61 1.01 -8.39
CA ILE A 489 -16.37 0.85 -7.14
C ILE A 489 -16.58 2.23 -6.55
N PRO A 490 -17.81 2.70 -6.35
CA PRO A 490 -18.06 3.98 -5.70
C PRO A 490 -17.43 4.03 -4.31
N TYR A 491 -16.92 5.20 -3.91
CA TYR A 491 -16.35 5.37 -2.56
C TYR A 491 -17.35 5.05 -1.44
N THR A 492 -18.66 5.11 -1.74
CA THR A 492 -19.72 4.78 -0.78
C THR A 492 -19.91 3.27 -0.60
N GLY A 493 -19.32 2.44 -1.45
CA GLY A 493 -19.45 0.97 -1.46
C GLY A 493 -20.59 0.44 -2.32
N ILE A 494 -20.65 -0.88 -2.43
CA ILE A 494 -21.66 -1.64 -3.18
C ILE A 494 -22.67 -2.22 -2.20
N THR A 495 -23.96 -2.00 -2.47
CA THR A 495 -25.06 -2.50 -1.64
C THR A 495 -25.63 -3.77 -2.25
N LYS A 496 -25.91 -4.77 -1.42
CA LYS A 496 -26.63 -5.98 -1.84
C LYS A 496 -27.73 -6.38 -0.87
N PRO A 497 -28.95 -6.67 -1.36
CA PRO A 497 -30.05 -7.13 -0.54
C PRO A 497 -29.90 -8.60 -0.17
N PHE A 498 -30.19 -8.90 1.10
CA PHE A 498 -30.23 -10.26 1.64
C PHE A 498 -31.58 -10.55 2.28
N GLN A 499 -31.97 -11.82 2.19
CA GLN A 499 -33.14 -12.35 2.87
C GLN A 499 -32.72 -13.48 3.80
N LEU A 500 -32.82 -13.22 5.10
CA LEU A 500 -32.55 -14.19 6.14
C LEU A 500 -33.86 -14.83 6.60
N LYS A 501 -33.87 -16.16 6.67
CA LYS A 501 -34.97 -16.94 7.23
C LYS A 501 -34.51 -17.57 8.54
N THR A 502 -35.15 -17.23 9.65
CA THR A 502 -34.85 -17.78 10.99
C THR A 502 -36.03 -18.54 11.55
N ASN A 503 -35.74 -19.67 12.20
CA ASN A 503 -36.77 -20.43 12.91
C ASN A 503 -37.18 -19.69 14.20
N MET A 504 -38.39 -19.98 14.68
CA MET A 504 -38.87 -19.45 15.95
C MET A 504 -37.90 -19.76 17.10
N GLY A 505 -37.66 -18.79 17.99
CA GLY A 505 -36.75 -18.91 19.13
C GLY A 505 -35.26 -18.69 18.80
N ARG A 506 -34.91 -18.51 17.52
CA ARG A 506 -33.53 -18.23 17.05
C ARG A 506 -33.41 -16.85 16.42
N GLU A 507 -34.29 -15.94 16.80
CA GLU A 507 -34.37 -14.58 16.29
C GLU A 507 -33.09 -13.77 16.51
N ASN A 508 -32.44 -13.97 17.65
CA ASN A 508 -31.32 -13.13 18.07
C ASN A 508 -29.97 -13.81 17.81
N GLU A 509 -29.96 -14.96 17.13
CA GLU A 509 -28.71 -15.61 16.73
C GLU A 509 -28.07 -14.79 15.59
N PRO A 510 -26.77 -14.44 15.70
CA PRO A 510 -26.09 -13.71 14.64
C PRO A 510 -26.01 -14.57 13.38
N TRP A 511 -26.29 -13.97 12.23
CA TRP A 511 -26.15 -14.65 10.96
C TRP A 511 -24.69 -14.67 10.54
N LYS A 512 -24.16 -15.89 10.38
CA LYS A 512 -22.77 -16.11 9.98
C LYS A 512 -22.65 -16.19 8.48
N VAL A 513 -21.72 -15.41 7.96
CA VAL A 513 -21.44 -15.30 6.53
C VAL A 513 -19.94 -15.31 6.33
N SER A 514 -19.47 -15.87 5.22
CA SER A 514 -18.07 -15.83 4.86
C SER A 514 -17.85 -14.99 3.61
N ILE A 515 -16.81 -14.17 3.65
CA ILE A 515 -16.32 -13.40 2.52
C ILE A 515 -15.12 -14.14 1.93
N VAL A 516 -15.09 -14.18 0.61
CA VAL A 516 -14.03 -14.78 -0.17
C VAL A 516 -13.43 -13.76 -1.13
N MET A 517 -12.21 -14.03 -1.58
CA MET A 517 -11.52 -13.26 -2.61
C MET A 517 -10.99 -14.17 -3.71
N SER A 518 -10.78 -13.60 -4.90
CA SER A 518 -10.13 -14.25 -6.02
C SER A 518 -9.30 -13.24 -6.84
N PRO A 519 -8.09 -13.61 -7.29
CA PRO A 519 -7.29 -12.84 -8.24
C PRO A 519 -7.66 -13.13 -9.72
N LEU A 520 -8.59 -14.05 -9.97
CA LEU A 520 -8.92 -14.48 -11.33
C LEU A 520 -9.72 -13.40 -12.06
N PRO A 521 -9.54 -13.28 -13.40
CA PRO A 521 -10.34 -12.39 -14.23
C PRO A 521 -11.82 -12.82 -14.21
N LEU A 522 -12.71 -11.90 -14.59
CA LEU A 522 -14.17 -12.09 -14.53
C LEU A 522 -14.65 -13.40 -15.16
N ASP A 523 -14.08 -13.76 -16.31
CA ASP A 523 -14.51 -14.94 -17.08
C ASP A 523 -14.10 -16.27 -16.43
N ASP A 524 -13.10 -16.24 -15.55
CA ASP A 524 -12.58 -17.40 -14.82
C ASP A 524 -13.01 -17.41 -13.35
N LEU A 525 -13.89 -16.48 -12.93
CA LEU A 525 -14.29 -16.38 -11.53
C LEU A 525 -15.10 -17.62 -11.10
N PRO A 526 -14.69 -18.30 -10.04
CA PRO A 526 -15.38 -19.49 -9.56
C PRO A 526 -16.78 -19.13 -9.06
N HIS A 527 -17.72 -20.03 -9.31
CA HIS A 527 -19.12 -19.89 -8.92
C HIS A 527 -19.43 -20.61 -7.60
N ASN A 528 -18.57 -21.54 -7.18
CA ASN A 528 -18.70 -22.28 -5.93
C ASN A 528 -17.36 -22.34 -5.16
N ILE A 529 -17.40 -22.56 -3.84
CA ILE A 529 -16.19 -22.67 -2.98
C ILE A 529 -15.38 -23.95 -3.24
N GLY A 530 -15.95 -24.97 -3.90
CA GLY A 530 -15.22 -26.19 -4.24
C GLY A 530 -14.28 -26.03 -5.44
N GLN A 531 -14.37 -24.93 -6.18
CA GLN A 531 -13.50 -24.61 -7.30
C GLN A 531 -12.22 -23.93 -6.84
N ASP A 532 -11.14 -24.14 -7.60
CA ASP A 532 -9.85 -23.49 -7.35
C ASP A 532 -9.94 -21.97 -7.57
N GLY A 533 -8.97 -21.24 -7.00
CA GLY A 533 -8.88 -19.78 -7.14
C GLY A 533 -9.75 -18.98 -6.17
N VAL A 534 -10.28 -19.62 -5.11
CA VAL A 534 -11.03 -18.98 -4.02
C VAL A 534 -10.24 -19.01 -2.73
N GLN A 535 -10.12 -17.87 -2.06
CA GLN A 535 -9.57 -17.80 -0.70
C GLN A 535 -10.56 -17.17 0.26
N ARG A 536 -10.69 -17.73 1.47
CA ARG A 536 -11.55 -17.17 2.51
C ARG A 536 -10.85 -16.01 3.21
N VAL A 537 -11.53 -14.87 3.29
CA VAL A 537 -10.99 -13.60 3.80
C VAL A 537 -11.36 -13.37 5.25
N CYS A 538 -12.65 -13.42 5.53
CA CYS A 538 -13.19 -13.17 6.86
C CYS A 538 -14.58 -13.78 7.02
N ASP A 539 -14.98 -13.93 8.28
CA ASP A 539 -16.34 -14.26 8.66
C ASP A 539 -17.04 -13.05 9.27
N LEU A 540 -18.28 -12.83 8.87
CA LEU A 540 -19.15 -11.79 9.38
C LEU A 540 -20.18 -12.43 10.31
N ASP A 541 -20.23 -11.98 11.55
CA ASP A 541 -21.33 -12.24 12.47
C ASP A 541 -22.29 -11.03 12.40
N ILE A 542 -23.40 -11.17 11.67
CA ILE A 542 -24.37 -10.11 11.41
C ILE A 542 -25.52 -10.19 12.43
N SER A 543 -25.59 -9.21 13.33
CA SER A 543 -26.73 -9.06 14.24
C SER A 543 -27.89 -8.37 13.54
N THR A 544 -29.07 -8.99 13.58
CA THR A 544 -30.28 -8.46 12.92
C THR A 544 -31.35 -7.99 13.91
N ASP A 545 -30.98 -7.78 15.18
CA ASP A 545 -31.90 -7.45 16.28
C ASP A 545 -32.71 -6.18 16.01
N ASN A 546 -32.09 -5.20 15.34
CA ASN A 546 -32.68 -3.91 15.00
C ASN A 546 -33.21 -3.84 13.55
N VAL A 547 -33.44 -4.99 12.91
CA VAL A 547 -33.98 -5.07 11.55
C VAL A 547 -35.42 -5.59 11.60
N ASP A 548 -36.31 -4.94 10.86
CA ASP A 548 -37.71 -5.36 10.75
C ASP A 548 -37.87 -6.79 10.21
N ARG A 549 -38.82 -7.53 10.79
CA ARG A 549 -39.05 -8.95 10.49
C ARG A 549 -40.51 -9.21 10.20
N ILE A 550 -40.76 -10.13 9.29
CA ILE A 550 -42.11 -10.53 8.89
C ILE A 550 -42.31 -12.01 9.23
N LEU A 551 -43.34 -12.32 10.02
CA LEU A 551 -43.71 -13.68 10.36
C LEU A 551 -44.38 -14.38 9.17
N LYS A 552 -43.81 -15.49 8.71
CA LYS A 552 -44.31 -16.31 7.59
C LYS A 552 -44.85 -17.64 8.08
N ASN A 553 -45.76 -18.21 7.30
CA ASN A 553 -46.46 -19.47 7.57
C ASN A 553 -47.30 -19.52 8.86
N HIS A 554 -47.58 -18.40 9.52
CA HIS A 554 -48.37 -18.34 10.76
C HIS A 554 -49.88 -18.63 10.61
N ARG A 555 -50.38 -18.73 9.37
CA ARG A 555 -51.82 -18.93 9.10
C ARG A 555 -52.17 -20.41 9.15
N TRP A 556 -53.37 -20.71 9.65
CA TRP A 556 -53.86 -22.07 9.92
C TRP A 556 -53.81 -23.04 8.73
N TYR A 557 -53.88 -22.53 7.49
CA TYR A 557 -53.85 -23.34 6.27
C TYR A 557 -52.44 -23.59 5.71
N ASN A 558 -51.39 -23.06 6.33
CA ASN A 558 -50.00 -23.33 5.94
C ASN A 558 -49.46 -24.53 6.73
N PHE A 559 -49.13 -25.61 6.02
CA PHE A 559 -48.56 -26.83 6.61
C PHE A 559 -47.03 -26.76 6.80
N GLY A 560 -46.38 -25.69 6.35
CA GLY A 560 -44.94 -25.48 6.52
C GLY A 560 -44.60 -24.90 7.88
N PRO A 561 -43.36 -25.07 8.38
CA PRO A 561 -42.93 -24.49 9.64
C PRO A 561 -43.06 -22.96 9.61
N THR A 562 -43.53 -22.38 10.71
CA THR A 562 -43.54 -20.93 10.95
C THR A 562 -42.12 -20.41 11.10
N PHE A 563 -41.80 -19.31 10.44
CA PHE A 563 -40.46 -18.73 10.45
C PHE A 563 -40.50 -17.20 10.31
N TRP A 564 -39.45 -16.54 10.76
CA TRP A 564 -39.23 -15.12 10.53
C TRP A 564 -38.46 -14.90 9.23
N ARG A 565 -38.93 -13.93 8.44
CA ARG A 565 -38.20 -13.43 7.29
C ARG A 565 -37.73 -12.01 7.57
N THR A 566 -36.42 -11.84 7.59
CA THR A 566 -35.73 -10.55 7.77
C THR A 566 -35.13 -10.14 6.43
N THR A 567 -35.31 -8.88 6.03
CA THR A 567 -34.74 -8.33 4.80
C THR A 567 -33.91 -7.10 5.16
N PHE A 568 -32.67 -7.09 4.69
CA PHE A 568 -31.70 -6.04 4.96
C PHE A 568 -30.69 -6.00 3.81
N ASP A 569 -29.95 -4.90 3.75
CA ASP A 569 -28.86 -4.77 2.81
C ASP A 569 -27.52 -4.83 3.54
N VAL A 570 -26.57 -5.53 2.94
CA VAL A 570 -25.16 -5.44 3.34
C VAL A 570 -24.47 -4.55 2.33
N LYS A 571 -23.87 -3.48 2.84
CA LYS A 571 -23.05 -2.58 2.05
C LYS A 571 -21.59 -2.91 2.28
N VAL A 572 -20.89 -3.24 1.20
CA VAL A 572 -19.45 -3.52 1.18
C VAL A 572 -18.73 -2.27 0.70
N VAL A 573 -17.92 -1.67 1.57
CA VAL A 573 -17.15 -0.48 1.27
C VAL A 573 -15.70 -0.89 1.09
N VAL A 574 -15.17 -0.68 -0.12
CA VAL A 574 -13.79 -0.96 -0.47
C VAL A 574 -12.98 0.32 -0.31
N GLY A 575 -12.07 0.34 0.66
CA GLY A 575 -11.07 1.38 0.82
C GLY A 575 -9.84 1.16 -0.05
N PRO A 576 -8.80 2.01 0.06
CA PRO A 576 -7.50 1.85 -0.60
C PRO A 576 -6.93 0.43 -0.52
N ALA A 577 -6.98 -0.16 0.67
CA ALA A 577 -6.57 -1.53 0.95
C ALA A 577 -7.36 -2.09 2.15
N ASP A 578 -8.59 -1.63 2.31
CA ASP A 578 -9.47 -1.96 3.43
C ASP A 578 -10.80 -2.48 2.87
N LEU A 579 -11.46 -3.35 3.62
CA LEU A 579 -12.78 -3.88 3.29
C LEU A 579 -13.65 -3.82 4.54
N SER A 580 -14.67 -2.96 4.50
CA SER A 580 -15.59 -2.77 5.62
C SER A 580 -17.03 -3.07 5.23
N PHE A 581 -17.82 -3.48 6.23
CA PHE A 581 -19.18 -3.97 6.04
C PHE A 581 -20.14 -3.15 6.87
N GLN A 582 -21.27 -2.76 6.27
CA GLN A 582 -22.31 -2.01 6.95
C GLN A 582 -23.67 -2.69 6.76
N LEU A 583 -24.46 -2.73 7.82
CA LEU A 583 -25.83 -3.22 7.79
C LEU A 583 -26.81 -2.06 7.57
N TRP A 584 -27.71 -2.23 6.61
CA TRP A 584 -28.72 -1.24 6.24
C TRP A 584 -30.12 -1.87 6.20
N SER A 585 -31.14 -1.09 6.53
CA SER A 585 -32.54 -1.46 6.39
C SER A 585 -33.37 -0.23 6.06
N LYS A 586 -34.19 -0.28 4.99
CA LYS A 586 -35.04 0.84 4.54
C LYS A 586 -34.27 2.17 4.44
N ASP A 587 -33.12 2.13 3.76
CA ASP A 587 -32.20 3.27 3.56
C ASP A 587 -31.63 3.89 4.84
N LYS A 588 -31.74 3.20 5.98
CA LYS A 588 -31.12 3.60 7.24
C LYS A 588 -30.02 2.64 7.63
N ARG A 589 -28.84 3.19 7.92
CA ARG A 589 -27.74 2.41 8.49
C ARG A 589 -28.15 1.95 9.88
N ILE A 590 -28.19 0.63 10.07
CA ILE A 590 -28.41 0.04 11.38
C ILE A 590 -27.18 0.32 12.22
N ARG A 591 -27.40 0.84 13.42
CA ARG A 591 -26.38 1.04 14.45
C ARG A 591 -26.93 0.47 15.74
N SER A 592 -26.04 -0.02 16.61
CA SER A 592 -26.40 -0.46 17.95
C SER A 592 -25.52 0.27 18.95
N ASN A 593 -26.11 0.67 20.07
CA ASN A 593 -25.39 1.34 21.16
C ASN A 593 -24.63 0.34 22.05
N THR A 594 -24.89 -0.96 21.88
CA THR A 594 -24.34 -2.02 22.74
C THR A 594 -23.32 -2.90 22.03
N HIS A 595 -23.35 -2.99 20.70
CA HIS A 595 -22.44 -3.82 19.91
C HIS A 595 -22.37 -3.31 18.46
N GLU A 596 -21.30 -3.66 17.73
CA GLU A 596 -21.26 -3.44 16.29
C GLU A 596 -22.27 -4.37 15.58
N PRO A 597 -23.10 -3.86 14.65
CA PRO A 597 -24.08 -4.69 13.93
C PRO A 597 -23.46 -5.82 13.09
N ILE A 598 -22.21 -5.65 12.67
CA ILE A 598 -21.44 -6.66 11.95
C ILE A 598 -20.09 -6.78 12.65
N ALA A 599 -19.86 -7.91 13.31
CA ALA A 599 -18.53 -8.24 13.84
C ALA A 599 -17.74 -9.01 12.78
N VAL A 600 -16.52 -8.55 12.48
CA VAL A 600 -15.65 -9.15 11.46
C VAL A 600 -14.55 -10.00 12.10
N LYS A 601 -14.46 -11.24 11.67
CA LYS A 601 -13.41 -12.20 12.07
C LYS A 601 -12.51 -12.48 10.87
N TRP A 602 -11.43 -11.72 10.79
CA TRP A 602 -10.41 -11.88 9.75
C TRP A 602 -9.67 -13.20 9.87
N MET A 603 -9.47 -13.87 8.73
CA MET A 603 -8.55 -15.00 8.60
C MET A 603 -7.10 -14.47 8.59
N PRO A 604 -6.10 -15.28 8.99
CA PRO A 604 -4.70 -14.91 8.84
C PRO A 604 -4.34 -14.74 7.35
N ALA A 605 -3.42 -13.81 7.06
CA ALA A 605 -2.88 -13.65 5.73
C ALA A 605 -2.00 -14.86 5.36
N GLU A 606 -2.26 -15.46 4.20
CA GLU A 606 -1.54 -16.62 3.67
C GLU A 606 -0.89 -16.23 2.33
N GLY A 607 0.17 -16.93 1.93
CA GLY A 607 0.73 -16.76 0.58
C GLY A 607 -0.33 -17.13 -0.47
N ILE A 608 -0.49 -16.31 -1.51
CA ILE A 608 -1.47 -16.53 -2.58
C ILE A 608 -1.03 -17.66 -3.50
#